data_AF-A0A952LSV1-F1
#
_entry.id   AF-A0A952LSV1-F1
#
_cell.length_a   1.000
_cell.length_b   1.000
_cell.length_c   1.000
_cell.angle_alpha   90.00
_cell.angle_beta   90.00
_cell.angle_gamma   90.00
#
_symmetry.space_group_name_H-M   'P 1'
#
loop_
_entity.id
_entity.type
_entity.pdbx_description
1 polymer ?
#
loop_
_entity_poly.entity_id
_entity_poly.type
_entity_poly.pdbx_seq_one_letter_code
_entity_poly.pdbx_strand_id
1 'polypeptide(L)' 'MQTFKCDYCAQLLFFENNLCIRCGHLLGFSIEEGDILSLKPSNDSSDRYVDVSDPDGAQYRLCQNSIKLN' A
#
# COMPACT_ATOMS: atom_id res chain seq x y z
N MET A 1 10.94 17.46 -0.15
CA MET A 1 10.39 16.46 0.79
C MET A 1 8.87 16.55 0.74
N GLN A 2 8.19 15.42 0.53
CA GLN A 2 6.72 15.35 0.50
C GLN A 2 6.25 14.48 1.65
N THR A 3 5.20 14.91 2.33
CA THR A 3 4.52 14.12 3.36
C THR A 3 3.35 13.37 2.75
N PHE A 4 3.31 12.07 2.96
CA PHE A 4 2.21 11.21 2.53
C PHE A 4 1.28 10.88 3.71
N LYS A 5 0.06 10.45 3.40
CA LYS A 5 -0.90 9.94 4.38
C LYS A 5 -1.40 8.58 3.91
N CYS A 6 -1.73 7.70 4.83
CA CYS A 6 -2.47 6.49 4.49
C CYS A 6 -3.82 6.90 3.90
N ASP A 7 -4.05 6.54 2.65
CA ASP A 7 -5.33 6.67 1.93
C ASP A 7 -6.55 6.09 2.68
N TYR A 8 -6.37 5.01 3.45
CA TYR A 8 -7.47 4.38 4.19
C TYR A 8 -7.82 5.05 5.52
N CYS A 9 -6.82 5.45 6.33
CA CYS A 9 -7.05 5.96 7.69
C CYS A 9 -6.55 7.39 7.96
N ALA A 10 -6.05 8.06 6.93
CA ALA A 10 -5.48 9.40 6.94
C ALA A 10 -4.28 9.62 7.89
N GLN A 11 -3.69 8.54 8.43
CA GLN A 11 -2.51 8.62 9.29
C GLN A 11 -1.31 9.18 8.51
N LEU A 12 -0.58 10.12 9.12
CA LEU A 12 0.67 10.64 8.54
C LEU A 12 1.71 9.52 8.43
N LEU A 13 2.32 9.40 7.25
CA LEU A 13 3.33 8.38 6.96
C LEU A 13 4.73 8.96 7.09
N PHE A 14 5.64 8.12 7.60
CA PHE A 14 7.07 8.41 7.71
C PHE A 14 7.83 7.52 6.73
N PHE A 15 8.99 7.99 6.27
CA PHE A 15 9.68 7.49 5.07
C PHE A 15 10.08 6.00 5.09
N GLU A 16 10.15 5.38 6.26
CA GLU A 16 10.58 3.98 6.43
C GLU A 16 9.44 3.02 6.76
N ASN A 17 8.19 3.50 6.79
CA ASN A 17 7.06 2.68 7.15
C ASN A 17 6.59 1.84 5.96
N ASN A 18 6.75 0.52 6.07
CA ASN A 18 6.18 -0.45 5.12
C ASN A 18 4.74 -0.81 5.49
N LEU A 19 4.36 -0.58 6.75
CA LEU A 19 3.02 -0.80 7.27
C LEU A 19 2.51 0.51 7.87
N CYS A 20 1.22 0.78 7.74
CA CYS A 20 0.61 1.89 8.45
C CYS A 20 0.64 1.61 9.96
N ILE A 21 1.27 2.48 10.75
CA ILE A 21 1.37 2.32 12.20
C ILE A 21 0.03 2.44 12.95
N ARG A 22 -1.05 2.84 12.25
CA ARG A 22 -2.39 2.97 12.83
C ARG A 22 -3.31 1.81 12.44
N CYS A 23 -3.42 1.48 11.16
CA CYS A 23 -4.32 0.41 10.67
C CYS A 23 -3.62 -0.91 10.34
N GLY A 24 -2.29 -0.94 10.26
CA GLY A 24 -1.51 -2.15 9.99
C GLY A 24 -1.49 -2.59 8.52
N HIS A 25 -2.19 -1.90 7.61
CA HIS A 25 -2.15 -2.23 6.18
C HIS A 25 -0.76 -2.03 5.59
N LEU A 26 -0.42 -2.89 4.61
CA LEU A 26 0.79 -2.76 3.82
C LEU A 26 0.75 -1.45 3.05
N LEU A 27 1.88 -0.76 2.93
CA LEU A 27 1.99 0.48 2.19
C LEU A 27 2.79 0.23 0.92
N GLY A 28 2.33 0.78 -0.20
CA GLY A 28 3.02 0.70 -1.49
C GLY A 28 2.91 1.99 -2.27
N PHE A 29 4.01 2.46 -2.84
CA PHE A 29 3.98 3.64 -3.71
C PHE A 29 3.51 3.26 -5.12
N SER A 30 2.50 3.96 -5.62
CA SER A 30 2.02 3.84 -7.00
C SER A 30 2.60 4.97 -7.85
N ILE A 31 3.25 4.63 -8.96
CA ILE A 31 3.74 5.63 -9.92
C ILE A 31 2.57 6.30 -10.64
N GLU A 32 1.50 5.55 -10.93
CA GLU A 32 0.34 6.06 -11.66
C GLU A 32 -0.46 7.07 -10.82
N GLU A 33 -0.65 6.78 -9.53
CA GLU A 33 -1.34 7.68 -8.60
C GLU A 33 -0.43 8.79 -8.05
N GLY A 34 0.89 8.56 -8.06
CA GLY A 34 1.86 9.46 -7.44
C GLY A 34 1.72 9.55 -5.92
N ASP A 35 1.15 8.53 -5.28
CA ASP A 35 0.87 8.49 -3.84
C ASP A 35 1.16 7.09 -3.24
N ILE A 36 1.10 7.00 -1.91
CA ILE A 36 1.16 5.75 -1.17
C ILE A 36 -0.25 5.18 -1.00
N LEU A 37 -0.42 3.95 -1.48
CA LEU A 37 -1.63 3.17 -1.31
C LEU A 37 -1.52 2.26 -0.09
N SER A 38 -2.64 2.03 0.60
CA SER A 38 -2.75 0.97 1.59
C SER A 38 -3.30 -0.30 0.94
N LEU A 39 -2.51 -1.36 1.01
CA LEU A 39 -2.70 -2.57 0.23
C LEU A 39 -3.13 -3.74 1.12
N LYS A 40 -3.96 -4.60 0.54
CA LYS A 40 -4.27 -5.95 1.05
C LYS A 40 -4.12 -6.97 -0.08
N PRO A 41 -3.83 -8.25 0.23
CA PRO A 41 -3.87 -9.31 -0.77
C PRO A 41 -5.22 -9.35 -1.47
N SER A 42 -5.21 -9.56 -2.79
CA SER A 42 -6.42 -9.84 -3.55
C SER A 42 -6.98 -11.22 -3.19
N ASN A 43 -8.29 -11.37 -3.28
CA ASN A 43 -8.94 -12.67 -3.06
C ASN A 43 -8.64 -13.68 -4.19
N ASP A 44 -8.30 -13.19 -5.39
CA ASP A 44 -8.10 -14.04 -6.58
C ASP A 44 -6.70 -14.64 -6.66
N SER A 45 -5.68 -13.98 -6.09
CA SER A 45 -4.30 -14.47 -6.13
C SER A 45 -3.46 -13.92 -4.98
N SER A 46 -2.59 -14.77 -4.41
CA SER A 46 -1.65 -14.40 -3.35
C SER A 46 -0.52 -13.48 -3.80
N ASP A 47 -0.28 -13.33 -5.11
CA ASP A 47 0.74 -12.43 -5.67
C ASP A 47 0.18 -11.07 -6.13
N ARG A 48 -1.13 -10.86 -5.96
CA ARG A 48 -1.83 -9.63 -6.32
C ARG A 48 -2.33 -8.92 -5.08
N TYR A 49 -2.32 -7.61 -5.16
CA TYR A 49 -2.78 -6.72 -4.11
C TYR A 49 -3.83 -5.77 -4.69
N VAL A 50 -4.74 -5.32 -3.85
CA VAL A 50 -5.69 -4.25 -4.16
C VAL A 50 -5.53 -3.14 -3.14
N ASP A 51 -5.89 -1.93 -3.54
CA ASP A 51 -6.07 -0.84 -2.60
C ASP A 51 -7.23 -1.20 -1.64
N VAL A 52 -7.02 -0.96 -0.35
CA VAL A 52 -8.06 -1.13 0.67
C VAL A 52 -9.16 -0.07 0.49
N SER A 53 -8.81 1.12 0.00
CA SER A 53 -9.70 2.25 -0.26
C SER A 53 -10.54 2.06 -1.53
N ASP A 54 -10.03 1.32 -2.51
CA ASP A 54 -10.74 0.93 -3.73
C ASP A 54 -10.51 -0.56 -4.08
N PRO A 55 -11.22 -1.49 -3.41
CA PRO A 55 -11.00 -2.93 -3.57
C PRO A 55 -11.39 -3.49 -4.94
N ASP A 56 -12.31 -2.82 -5.65
CA ASP A 56 -12.78 -3.20 -6.98
C ASP A 56 -11.97 -2.51 -8.10
N GLY A 57 -10.97 -1.70 -7.71
CA GLY A 57 -10.11 -0.95 -8.61
C GLY A 57 -8.97 -1.77 -9.21
N ALA A 58 -7.84 -1.09 -9.45
CA ALA A 58 -6.68 -1.72 -10.07
C ALA A 58 -6.03 -2.78 -9.17
N GLN A 59 -5.45 -3.80 -9.81
CA GLN A 59 -4.64 -4.80 -9.12
C GLN A 59 -3.16 -4.49 -9.25
N TYR A 60 -2.47 -4.51 -8.12
CA TYR A 60 -1.06 -4.21 -8.00
C TYR A 60 -0.23 -5.46 -7.76
N ARG A 61 1.06 -5.35 -8.07
CA ARG A 61 2.11 -6.29 -7.64
C ARG A 61 3.17 -5.50 -6.92
N LEU A 62 3.75 -6.09 -5.88
CA LEU A 62 4.88 -5.46 -5.21
C LEU A 62 6.11 -5.47 -6.11
N CYS A 63 6.91 -4.40 -6.03
CA CYS A 63 8.20 -4.34 -6.68
C CYS A 63 9.06 -5.55 -6.30
N GLN A 64 9.90 -6.01 -7.21
CA GLN A 64 10.78 -7.15 -6.95
C GLN A 64 11.75 -6.89 -5.77
N ASN A 65 12.10 -5.62 -5.54
CA ASN A 65 12.90 -5.16 -4.40
C ASN A 65 12.06 -4.85 -3.13
N SER A 66 10.80 -5.26 -3.09
CA SER A 66 10.01 -5.14 -1.87
C SER A 66 10.58 -6.06 -0.79
N ILE A 67 10.52 -5.58 0.44
CA ILE A 67 10.92 -6.38 1.60
C ILE A 67 9.88 -7.49 1.72
N LYS A 68 10.32 -8.75 1.67
CA LYS A 68 9.44 -9.88 1.97
C LYS A 68 9.08 -9.78 3.45
N LEU A 69 7.83 -9.44 3.74
CA LEU A 69 7.29 -9.62 5.08
C LEU A 69 7.29 -11.14 5.32
N ASN A 70 8.17 -11.58 6.23
CA ASN A 70 8.27 -12.98 6.66
C ASN A 70 7.06 -13.38 7.49
#